data_AF-A0A5P0ZXG4-F1
#
_entry.id   AF-A0A5P0ZXG4-F1
#
_cell.length_a   1.000
_cell.length_b   1.000
_cell.length_c   1.000
_cell.angle_alpha   90.00
_cell.angle_beta   90.00
_cell.angle_gamma   90.00
#
_symmetry.space_group_name_H-M   'P 1'
#
loop_
_entity.id
_entity.type
_entity.pdbx_description
1 polymer ?
#
loop_
_entity_poly.entity_id
_entity_poly.type
_entity_poly.pdbx_seq_one_letter_code
_entity_poly.pdbx_strand_id
1 'polypeptide(L)'
;MLFINDLIRKRMVYACRATLMDKDKIVQIAVDEKTADYLKSNSNQELYRVDDFISKEDDLIRYKLCLKKRSFDFYLEKKDFWNYKVVAIKMY
;
A
#
# COMPACT_ATOMS: atom_id res chain seq x y z
N MET A 1 -16.82 1.84 -20.19
CA MET A 1 -17.35 2.20 -18.86
C MET A 1 -16.20 2.12 -17.84
N LEU A 2 -15.37 3.16 -17.72
CA LEU A 2 -14.04 3.10 -17.03
C LEU A 2 -13.95 3.96 -15.76
N PHE A 3 -15.06 4.49 -15.25
CA PHE A 3 -15.05 5.36 -14.06
C PHE A 3 -15.10 4.58 -12.73
N ILE A 4 -15.45 3.29 -12.74
CA ILE A 4 -15.58 2.47 -11.52
C ILE A 4 -14.20 2.06 -10.96
N ASN A 5 -13.14 2.05 -11.79
CA ASN A 5 -11.81 1.60 -11.36
C ASN A 5 -11.00 2.70 -10.64
N ASP A 6 -11.11 3.96 -11.07
CA ASP A 6 -10.22 5.03 -10.58
C ASP A 6 -10.54 5.45 -9.14
N LEU A 7 -11.82 5.38 -8.76
CA LEU A 7 -12.26 5.68 -7.40
C LEU A 7 -11.81 4.61 -6.40
N ILE A 8 -12.00 3.33 -6.75
CA ILE A 8 -11.50 2.19 -5.96
C ILE A 8 -9.98 2.29 -5.80
N ARG A 9 -9.27 2.60 -6.88
CA ARG A 9 -7.82 2.79 -6.87
C ARG A 9 -7.39 3.93 -5.95
N LYS A 10 -8.06 5.10 -6.01
CA LYS A 10 -7.81 6.23 -5.09
C LYS A 10 -8.02 5.83 -3.63
N ARG A 11 -9.03 5.01 -3.34
CA ARG A 11 -9.27 4.49 -1.97
C ARG A 11 -8.14 3.57 -1.50
N MET A 12 -7.64 2.69 -2.35
CA MET A 12 -6.49 1.83 -2.02
C MET A 12 -5.21 2.65 -1.79
N VAL A 13 -4.90 3.63 -2.66
CA VAL A 13 -3.75 4.54 -2.46
C VAL A 13 -3.90 5.32 -1.15
N TYR A 14 -5.10 5.81 -0.85
CA TYR A 14 -5.38 6.51 0.40
C TYR A 14 -5.12 5.63 1.61
N ALA A 15 -5.59 4.37 1.62
CA ALA A 15 -5.32 3.42 2.69
C ALA A 15 -3.82 3.17 2.88
N CYS A 16 -3.06 3.02 1.80
CA CYS A 16 -1.61 2.88 1.84
C CYS A 16 -0.94 4.12 2.46
N ARG A 17 -1.31 5.32 2.01
CA ARG A 17 -0.76 6.59 2.54
C ARG A 17 -1.08 6.77 4.03
N ALA A 18 -2.34 6.56 4.42
CA ALA A 18 -2.77 6.68 5.81
C ALA A 18 -1.99 5.72 6.72
N THR A 19 -1.70 4.51 6.21
CA THR A 19 -0.90 3.52 6.94
C THR A 19 0.54 3.97 7.12
N LEU A 20 1.16 4.59 6.11
CA LEU A 20 2.54 5.07 6.22
C LEU A 20 2.70 6.28 7.14
N MET A 21 1.63 7.02 7.45
CA MET A 21 1.67 8.13 8.41
C MET A 21 1.80 7.65 9.85
N ASP A 22 1.49 6.38 10.12
CA ASP A 22 1.51 5.78 11.45
C ASP A 22 2.75 4.87 11.58
N LYS A 23 3.80 5.39 12.24
CA LYS A 23 5.08 4.70 12.38
C LYS A 23 4.98 3.39 13.17
N ASP A 24 4.05 3.31 14.12
CA ASP A 24 3.84 2.12 14.92
C ASP A 24 3.17 1.03 14.07
N LYS A 25 2.20 1.42 13.23
CA LYS A 25 1.60 0.49 12.26
C LYS A 25 2.61 -0.03 11.24
N ILE A 26 3.54 0.80 10.76
CA ILE A 26 4.59 0.36 9.82
C ILE A 26 5.35 -0.85 10.38
N VAL A 27 5.69 -0.85 11.67
CA VAL A 27 6.40 -1.97 12.31
C VAL A 27 5.57 -3.25 12.31
N GLN A 28 4.25 -3.12 12.53
CA GLN A 28 3.36 -4.27 12.65
C GLN A 28 3.10 -4.96 11.31
N ILE A 29 3.15 -4.23 10.20
CA ILE A 29 2.76 -4.72 8.88
C ILE A 29 3.94 -4.92 7.92
N ALA A 30 5.11 -4.37 8.21
CA ALA A 30 6.29 -4.62 7.38
C ALA A 30 6.69 -6.10 7.50
N VAL A 31 6.92 -6.77 6.38
CA VAL A 31 7.26 -8.22 6.40
C VAL A 31 8.67 -8.47 6.97
N ASP A 32 9.51 -7.44 6.96
CA ASP A 32 10.89 -7.48 7.44
C ASP A 32 11.34 -6.12 7.99
N GLU A 33 12.36 -6.14 8.85
CA GLU A 33 12.91 -4.96 9.52
C GLU A 33 13.43 -3.92 8.51
N LYS A 34 14.07 -4.37 7.43
CA LYS A 34 14.60 -3.46 6.40
C LYS A 34 13.50 -2.67 5.70
N THR A 35 12.37 -3.32 5.42
CA THR A 35 11.17 -2.66 4.90
C THR A 35 10.62 -1.67 5.92
N ALA A 36 10.52 -2.05 7.20
CA ALA A 36 10.04 -1.17 8.27
C ALA A 36 10.91 0.09 8.41
N ASP A 37 12.23 -0.08 8.47
CA ASP A 37 13.19 1.00 8.65
C ASP A 37 13.19 1.98 7.48
N TYR A 38 13.12 1.46 6.25
CA TYR A 38 13.02 2.30 5.07
C TYR A 38 11.72 3.11 5.08
N LEU A 39 10.58 2.48 5.38
CA LEU A 39 9.29 3.17 5.42
C LEU A 39 9.22 4.21 6.53
N LYS A 40 9.71 3.91 7.75
CA LYS A 40 9.79 4.88 8.85
C LYS A 40 10.62 6.12 8.50
N SER A 41 11.75 5.90 7.84
CA SER A 41 12.66 6.98 7.42
C SER A 41 12.09 7.84 6.30
N ASN A 42 11.05 7.34 5.61
CA ASN A 42 10.44 7.98 4.44
C ASN A 42 8.92 8.14 4.58
N SER A 43 8.37 8.09 5.80
CA SER A 43 6.93 8.04 6.07
C SER A 43 6.14 9.22 5.49
N ASN A 44 6.81 10.35 5.33
CA ASN A 44 6.22 11.61 4.86
C ASN A 44 6.35 11.80 3.33
N GLN A 45 6.89 10.82 2.63
CA GLN A 45 7.14 10.91 1.19
C GLN A 45 5.91 10.45 0.41
N GLU A 46 5.76 10.98 -0.80
CA GLU A 46 4.60 10.66 -1.62
C GLU A 46 4.70 9.25 -2.22
N LEU A 47 3.63 8.46 -2.05
CA LEU A 47 3.43 7.23 -2.81
C LEU A 47 2.98 7.57 -4.22
N TYR A 48 3.73 7.10 -5.20
CA TYR A 48 3.39 7.23 -6.61
C TYR A 48 3.33 5.88 -7.30
N ARG A 49 2.59 5.85 -8.40
CA ARG A 49 2.37 4.65 -9.20
C ARG A 49 3.45 4.58 -10.26
N VAL A 50 4.05 3.40 -10.45
CA VAL A 50 4.91 3.14 -11.62
C VAL A 50 4.13 2.34 -12.66
N ASP A 51 3.32 1.37 -12.23
CA ASP A 51 2.52 0.54 -13.11
C ASP A 51 1.09 0.37 -12.60
N ASP A 52 0.21 -0.12 -13.48
CA ASP A 52 -1.18 -0.45 -13.20
C ASP A 52 -1.37 -1.88 -12.63
N PHE A 53 -0.29 -2.47 -12.11
CA PHE A 53 -0.31 -3.85 -11.62
C PHE A 53 -1.03 -3.94 -10.27
N ILE A 54 -2.26 -4.47 -10.33
CA ILE A 54 -3.06 -4.89 -9.19
C ILE A 54 -3.37 -6.36 -9.42
N SER A 55 -2.96 -7.23 -8.49
CA SER A 55 -3.35 -8.63 -8.50
C SER A 55 -4.17 -8.94 -7.26
N LYS A 56 -5.18 -9.79 -7.40
CA LYS A 56 -5.99 -10.26 -6.28
C LYS A 56 -5.80 -11.77 -6.16
N GLU A 57 -5.49 -12.23 -4.97
CA GLU A 57 -5.41 -13.63 -4.60
C GLU A 57 -6.26 -13.81 -3.33
N ASP A 58 -7.28 -14.64 -3.40
CA ASP A 58 -8.33 -14.77 -2.38
C ASP A 58 -8.90 -13.41 -1.96
N ASP A 59 -8.79 -13.06 -0.67
CA ASP A 59 -9.26 -11.79 -0.11
C ASP A 59 -8.18 -10.71 -0.01
N LEU A 60 -6.99 -10.99 -0.56
CA LEU A 60 -5.85 -10.08 -0.56
C LEU A 60 -5.63 -9.45 -1.93
N ILE A 61 -5.56 -8.13 -1.91
CA ILE A 61 -5.22 -7.31 -3.07
C ILE A 61 -3.75 -6.90 -2.91
N ARG A 62 -2.90 -7.38 -3.80
CA ARG A 62 -1.53 -6.91 -3.92
C ARG A 62 -1.52 -5.70 -4.84
N TYR A 63 -1.01 -4.59 -4.32
CA TYR A 63 -0.91 -3.33 -5.03
C TYR A 63 0.53 -2.80 -4.98
N LYS A 64 1.14 -2.67 -6.16
CA LYS A 64 2.52 -2.22 -6.27
C LYS A 64 2.58 -0.69 -6.33
N LEU A 65 3.27 -0.09 -5.38
CA LEU A 65 3.47 1.37 -5.29
C LEU A 65 4.95 1.68 -5.06
N CYS A 66 5.37 2.87 -5.47
CA CYS A 66 6.73 3.34 -5.26
C CYS A 66 6.80 4.46 -4.23
N LEU A 67 7.87 4.42 -3.46
CA LEU A 67 8.27 5.48 -2.53
C LEU A 67 9.72 5.86 -2.85
N LYS A 68 9.93 7.09 -3.29
CA LYS A 68 11.21 7.56 -3.86
C LYS A 68 11.71 6.68 -5.01
N LYS A 69 12.73 5.85 -4.81
CA LYS A 69 13.34 4.98 -5.84
C LYS A 69 13.11 3.49 -5.56
N ARG A 70 12.25 3.16 -4.60
CA ARG A 70 11.98 1.78 -4.17
C ARG A 70 10.54 1.41 -4.47
N SER A 71 10.37 0.17 -4.91
CA SER A 71 9.06 -0.44 -5.14
C SER A 71 8.64 -1.23 -3.90
N PHE A 72 7.36 -1.19 -3.61
CA PHE A 72 6.74 -1.88 -2.50
C PHE A 72 5.49 -2.58 -2.99
N ASP A 73 5.28 -3.78 -2.48
CA ASP A 73 4.00 -4.43 -2.56
C ASP A 73 3.23 -4.17 -1.27
N PHE A 74 2.09 -3.50 -1.42
CA PHE A 74 1.10 -3.34 -0.37
C PHE A 74 0.08 -4.46 -0.51
N TYR A 75 -0.13 -5.22 0.56
CA TYR A 75 -1.16 -6.24 0.62
C TYR A 75 -2.36 -5.65 1.36
N LEU A 76 -3.48 -5.50 0.67
CA LEU A 76 -4.70 -4.90 1.19
C LEU A 76 -5.80 -5.94 1.33
N GLU A 77 -6.47 -5.92 2.47
CA GLU A 77 -7.70 -6.65 2.72
C GLU A 77 -8.89 -5.70 2.53
N LYS A 78 -9.88 -6.10 1.73
CA LYS A 78 -11.09 -5.30 1.51
C LYS A 78 -12.03 -5.49 2.72
N LYS A 79 -12.30 -4.42 3.47
CA LYS A 79 -13.24 -4.46 4.62
C LYS A 79 -14.67 -4.20 4.17
N ASP A 80 -14.86 -3.27 3.25
CA ASP A 80 -16.15 -3.00 2.61
C ASP A 80 -15.92 -2.37 1.23
N PHE A 81 -16.95 -1.81 0.61
CA PHE A 81 -16.85 -1.21 -0.72
C PHE A 81 -15.89 -0.01 -0.81
N TRP A 82 -15.61 0.64 0.32
CA TRP A 82 -14.87 1.90 0.40
C TRP A 82 -13.58 1.80 1.21
N ASN A 83 -13.53 0.85 2.15
CA ASN A 83 -12.45 0.71 3.12
C ASN A 83 -11.54 -0.48 2.81
N TYR A 84 -10.25 -0.18 2.82
CA TYR A 84 -9.18 -1.14 2.62
C TYR A 84 -8.23 -1.07 3.82
N LYS A 85 -7.81 -2.23 4.32
CA LYS A 85 -6.82 -2.32 5.39
C LYS A 85 -5.52 -2.86 4.81
N VAL A 86 -4.42 -2.16 5.00
CA VAL A 86 -3.09 -2.72 4.68
C VAL A 86 -2.73 -3.72 5.77
N VAL A 87 -2.43 -4.95 5.38
CA VAL A 87 -2.08 -6.05 6.29
C VAL A 87 -0.62 -6.44 6.19
N ALA A 88 0.01 -6.20 5.05
CA ALA A 88 1.45 -6.40 4.89
C ALA A 88 2.05 -5.40 3.90
N ILE A 89 3.33 -5.07 4.07
CA ILE A 89 4.12 -4.29 3.10
C ILE A 89 5.48 -4.92 2.92
N LYS A 90 5.86 -5.21 1.67
CA LYS A 90 7.16 -5.80 1.29
C LYS A 90 7.93 -4.91 0.33
N MET A 91 9.18 -4.60 0.66
CA MET A 91 10.10 -3.90 -0.24
C MET A 91 10.80 -4.86 -1.22
N TYR A 92 11.05 -4.40 -2.45
CA TYR A 92 11.85 -5.08 -3.47
C TYR A 92 13.13 -4.30 -3.82
#